data_AF-A0AAE0RQP8-F1
#
_entry.id   AF-A0AAE0RQP8-F1
#
_cell.length_a   1.000
_cell.length_b   1.000
_cell.length_c   1.000
_cell.angle_alpha   90.00
_cell.angle_beta   90.00
_cell.angle_gamma   90.00
#
_symmetry.space_group_name_H-M   'P 1'
#
loop_
_entity.id
_entity.type
_entity.pdbx_description
1 polymer ?
#
loop_
_entity_poly.entity_id
_entity_poly.type
_entity_poly.pdbx_seq_one_letter_code
_entity_poly.pdbx_strand_id
1 'polypeptide(L)'
;DPRDIDLFTGLLTEKSISGSALGPTLSCILGREFQNLKEGDSYWYERPEPQGFPKEQLNEIRKTSLSAVLCANLGLKQIQIDAFKVPASNNLAVPCTVVPSIDLTKWKSTAPLPPSKPGINKSSLPEIMRQLALLDRKNKK
;
A
#
# COMPACT_ATOMS: atom_id res chain seq x y z
N ASP A 1 -22.18 -26.75 -27.20
CA ASP A 1 -23.01 -26.83 -25.98
C ASP A 1 -22.60 -25.68 -25.05
N PRO A 2 -23.47 -25.11 -24.19
CA PRO A 2 -23.02 -24.14 -23.18
C PRO A 2 -21.84 -24.64 -22.32
N ARG A 3 -21.70 -25.97 -22.15
CA ARG A 3 -20.60 -26.63 -21.44
C ARG A 3 -19.26 -26.60 -22.18
N ASP A 4 -19.25 -26.26 -23.47
CA ASP A 4 -18.02 -26.15 -24.28
C ASP A 4 -17.48 -24.71 -24.32
N ILE A 5 -18.16 -23.77 -23.66
CA ILE A 5 -17.74 -22.37 -23.60
C ILE A 5 -16.66 -22.23 -22.54
N ASP A 6 -15.50 -21.68 -22.93
CA ASP A 6 -14.43 -21.36 -22.00
C ASP A 6 -14.91 -20.37 -20.94
N LEU A 7 -14.53 -20.59 -19.68
CA LEU A 7 -15.01 -19.80 -18.55
C LEU A 7 -14.78 -18.30 -18.79
N PHE A 8 -13.58 -17.90 -19.21
CA PHE A 8 -13.27 -16.48 -19.40
C PHE A 8 -14.18 -15.83 -20.44
N THR A 9 -14.37 -16.49 -21.58
CA THR A 9 -15.25 -16.03 -22.65
C THR A 9 -16.70 -15.94 -22.16
N GLY A 10 -17.19 -16.98 -21.45
CA GLY A 10 -18.52 -16.99 -20.87
C GLY A 10 -18.74 -15.80 -19.93
N LEU A 11 -17.80 -15.56 -19.01
CA LEU A 11 -17.87 -14.46 -18.03
C LEU A 11 -17.93 -13.08 -18.68
N LEU A 12 -17.17 -12.84 -19.75
CA LEU A 12 -17.17 -11.55 -20.46
C LEU A 12 -18.43 -11.31 -21.28
N THR A 13 -19.13 -12.37 -21.68
CA THR A 13 -20.36 -12.27 -22.49
C THR A 13 -21.62 -12.02 -21.66
N GLU A 14 -21.55 -12.13 -20.33
CA GLU A 14 -22.68 -11.83 -19.45
C GLU A 14 -23.02 -10.34 -19.44
N LYS A 15 -24.31 -10.02 -19.33
CA LYS A 15 -24.76 -8.64 -19.10
C LYS A 15 -24.36 -8.20 -17.70
N SER A 16 -23.78 -7.01 -17.59
CA SER A 16 -23.41 -6.43 -16.31
C SER A 16 -24.62 -6.17 -15.42
N ILE A 17 -24.44 -6.31 -14.11
CA ILE A 17 -25.43 -5.93 -13.08
C ILE A 17 -25.52 -4.40 -13.05
N SER A 18 -26.71 -3.85 -12.75
CA SER A 18 -26.90 -2.39 -12.61
C SER A 18 -25.90 -1.79 -11.60
N GLY A 19 -25.11 -0.80 -12.04
CA GLY A 19 -24.08 -0.15 -11.23
C GLY A 19 -22.76 -0.92 -11.11
N SER A 20 -22.61 -2.07 -11.76
CA SER A 20 -21.39 -2.87 -11.82
C SER A 20 -20.87 -2.96 -13.25
N ALA A 21 -19.56 -3.15 -13.39
CA ALA A 21 -18.97 -3.54 -14.67
C ALA A 21 -19.13 -5.04 -14.95
N LEU A 22 -19.44 -5.84 -13.93
CA LEU A 22 -19.38 -7.30 -13.97
C LEU A 22 -20.76 -7.94 -14.11
N GLY A 23 -20.81 -9.07 -14.82
CA GLY A 23 -21.97 -9.97 -14.82
C GLY A 23 -22.13 -10.75 -13.51
N PRO A 24 -23.27 -11.45 -13.34
CA PRO A 24 -23.59 -12.21 -12.12
C PRO A 24 -22.55 -13.28 -11.75
N THR A 25 -22.05 -14.03 -12.73
CA THR A 25 -21.12 -15.14 -12.45
C THR A 25 -19.75 -14.61 -12.05
N LEU A 26 -19.21 -13.63 -12.78
CA LEU A 26 -17.92 -13.03 -12.44
C LEU A 26 -17.97 -12.28 -11.09
N SER A 27 -19.11 -11.63 -10.78
CA SER A 27 -19.32 -11.01 -9.47
C SER A 27 -19.29 -12.04 -8.33
N CYS A 28 -19.92 -13.20 -8.51
CA CYS A 28 -19.91 -14.28 -7.52
C CYS A 28 -18.50 -14.83 -7.31
N ILE A 29 -17.78 -15.13 -8.39
CA ILE A 29 -16.41 -15.65 -8.33
C ILE A 29 -15.51 -14.64 -7.62
N LEU A 30 -15.42 -13.40 -8.12
CA LEU A 30 -14.54 -12.38 -7.53
C LEU A 30 -14.95 -12.03 -6.10
N GLY A 31 -16.24 -11.96 -5.79
CA GLY A 31 -16.72 -11.69 -4.42
C GLY A 31 -16.22 -12.74 -3.43
N ARG A 32 -16.29 -14.03 -3.81
CA ARG A 32 -15.74 -15.13 -2.99
C ARG A 32 -14.23 -15.07 -2.89
N GLU A 33 -13.53 -14.81 -3.99
CA GLU A 33 -12.07 -14.72 -3.97
C GLU A 33 -11.59 -13.56 -3.07
N PHE A 34 -12.17 -12.37 -3.20
CA PHE A 34 -11.83 -11.24 -2.33
C PHE A 34 -12.19 -11.48 -0.86
N GLN A 35 -13.31 -12.16 -0.58
CA GLN A 35 -13.64 -12.58 0.77
C GLN A 35 -12.60 -13.53 1.34
N ASN A 36 -12.25 -14.59 0.60
CA ASN A 36 -11.25 -15.58 1.01
C ASN A 36 -9.87 -14.93 1.24
N LEU A 37 -9.47 -13.99 0.37
CA LEU A 37 -8.22 -13.24 0.53
C LEU A 37 -8.24 -12.39 1.81
N LYS A 38 -9.33 -11.67 2.08
CA LYS A 38 -9.48 -10.85 3.29
C LYS A 38 -9.51 -11.71 4.56
N GLU A 39 -10.31 -12.77 4.57
CA GLU A 39 -10.52 -13.62 5.74
C GLU A 39 -9.39 -14.62 5.98
N GLY A 40 -8.67 -15.02 4.93
CA GLY A 40 -7.52 -15.94 5.00
C GLY A 40 -6.20 -15.24 5.36
N ASP A 41 -6.12 -13.92 5.20
CA ASP A 41 -4.92 -13.17 5.56
C ASP A 41 -4.85 -12.89 7.07
N SER A 42 -3.85 -13.47 7.71
CA SER A 42 -3.57 -13.26 9.14
C SER A 42 -3.08 -11.84 9.44
N TYR A 43 -2.57 -11.12 8.44
CA TYR A 43 -2.07 -9.75 8.53
C TYR A 43 -2.99 -8.74 7.83
N TRP A 44 -4.24 -9.12 7.54
CA TRP A 44 -5.23 -8.18 7.03
C TRP A 44 -5.29 -6.94 7.93
N TYR A 45 -5.19 -5.74 7.36
CA TYR A 45 -4.94 -4.51 8.13
C TYR A 45 -6.02 -4.15 9.16
N GLU A 46 -7.24 -4.69 9.01
CA GLU A 46 -8.35 -4.49 9.96
C GLU A 46 -8.43 -5.57 11.06
N ARG A 47 -7.47 -6.50 11.13
CA ARG A 47 -7.40 -7.44 12.24
C ARG A 47 -7.23 -6.70 13.57
N PRO A 48 -7.68 -7.27 14.69
CA PRO A 48 -7.32 -6.77 16.01
C PRO A 48 -5.80 -6.75 16.20
N GLU A 49 -5.34 -5.91 17.12
CA GLU A 49 -3.94 -5.96 17.58
C GLU A 49 -3.65 -7.33 18.24
N PRO A 50 -2.42 -7.88 18.11
CA PRO A 50 -1.22 -7.24 17.54
C PRO A 50 -1.04 -7.42 16.02
N GLN A 51 -1.91 -8.16 15.32
CA GLN A 51 -1.72 -8.45 13.89
C GLN A 51 -2.10 -7.28 12.99
N GLY A 52 -3.16 -6.54 13.32
CA GLY A 52 -3.57 -5.34 12.61
C GLY A 52 -3.17 -4.05 13.33
N PHE A 53 -3.80 -2.95 12.95
CA PHE A 53 -3.44 -1.61 13.43
C PHE A 53 -4.29 -1.15 14.62
N PRO A 54 -3.71 -0.36 15.56
CA PRO A 54 -4.47 0.40 16.55
C PRO A 54 -5.51 1.31 15.88
N LYS A 55 -6.59 1.62 16.60
CA LYS A 55 -7.72 2.40 16.07
C LYS A 55 -7.31 3.74 15.43
N GLU A 56 -6.34 4.45 16.02
CA GLU A 56 -5.89 5.74 15.47
C GLU A 56 -5.21 5.58 14.11
N GLN A 57 -4.36 4.55 13.96
CA GLN A 57 -3.69 4.22 12.71
C GLN A 57 -4.69 3.70 11.67
N LEU A 58 -5.64 2.86 12.09
CA LEU A 58 -6.69 2.34 11.21
C LEU A 58 -7.59 3.45 10.63
N ASN A 59 -7.90 4.48 11.42
CA ASN A 59 -8.64 5.64 10.95
C ASN A 59 -7.89 6.41 9.84
N GLU A 60 -6.57 6.53 9.97
CA GLU A 60 -5.72 7.17 8.97
C GLU A 60 -5.62 6.35 7.67
N ILE A 61 -5.54 5.01 7.77
CA ILE A 61 -5.61 4.12 6.61
C ILE A 61 -6.96 4.26 5.90
N ARG A 62 -8.08 4.23 6.64
CA ARG A 62 -9.44 4.33 6.07
C ARG A 62 -9.73 5.67 5.40
N LYS A 63 -9.10 6.74 5.86
CA LYS A 63 -9.19 8.08 5.26
C LYS A 63 -8.43 8.18 3.93
N THR A 64 -7.46 7.30 3.69
CA THR A 64 -6.59 7.36 2.50
C THR A 64 -7.38 7.02 1.23
N SER A 65 -7.21 7.84 0.19
CA SER A 65 -7.77 7.60 -1.15
C SER A 65 -6.66 7.42 -2.18
N LEU A 66 -6.96 6.76 -3.32
CA LEU A 66 -6.00 6.67 -4.44
C LEU A 66 -5.60 8.08 -4.93
N SER A 67 -6.54 9.04 -4.94
CA SER A 67 -6.24 10.43 -5.29
C SER A 67 -5.21 11.06 -4.35
N ALA A 68 -5.28 10.79 -3.04
CA ALA A 68 -4.30 11.26 -2.07
C ALA A 68 -2.90 10.67 -2.36
N VAL A 69 -2.84 9.37 -2.67
CA VAL A 69 -1.58 8.69 -3.03
C VAL A 69 -0.97 9.30 -4.29
N LEU A 70 -1.77 9.54 -5.33
CA LEU A 70 -1.29 10.12 -6.58
C LEU A 70 -0.82 11.57 -6.39
N CYS A 71 -1.56 12.40 -5.65
CA CYS A 71 -1.15 13.77 -5.32
C CYS A 71 0.20 13.82 -4.59
N ALA A 72 0.43 12.91 -3.64
CA ALA A 72 1.65 12.89 -2.85
C ALA A 72 2.91 12.48 -3.64
N ASN A 73 2.74 11.72 -4.73
CA ASN A 73 3.87 11.06 -5.41
C ASN A 73 4.16 11.56 -6.84
N LEU A 74 3.20 12.20 -7.51
CA LEU A 74 3.30 12.48 -8.95
C LEU A 74 3.42 13.96 -9.33
N GLY A 75 3.53 14.87 -8.35
CA GLY A 75 3.65 16.32 -8.63
C GLY A 75 2.40 16.92 -9.28
N LEU A 76 1.24 16.28 -9.09
CA LEU A 76 -0.04 16.74 -9.62
C LEU A 76 -0.49 18.02 -8.89
N LYS A 77 -1.06 18.97 -9.65
CA LYS A 77 -1.69 20.18 -9.08
C LYS A 77 -3.16 19.97 -8.78
N GLN A 78 -3.85 19.19 -9.61
CA GLN A 78 -5.27 18.89 -9.48
C GLN A 78 -5.53 17.43 -9.80
N ILE A 79 -6.59 16.87 -9.19
CA ILE A 79 -7.03 15.50 -9.39
C ILE A 79 -8.53 15.38 -9.15
N GLN A 80 -9.14 14.35 -9.73
CA GLN A 80 -10.49 13.92 -9.39
C GLN A 80 -10.57 13.46 -7.92
N ILE A 81 -11.63 13.83 -7.19
CA ILE A 81 -11.81 13.39 -5.79
C ILE A 81 -11.87 11.86 -5.72
N ASP A 82 -12.60 11.23 -6.64
CA ASP A 82 -12.67 9.78 -6.81
C ASP A 82 -11.93 9.37 -8.09
N ALA A 83 -10.72 8.85 -7.94
CA ALA A 83 -9.85 8.44 -9.05
C ALA A 83 -10.39 7.25 -9.85
N PHE A 84 -11.37 6.50 -9.34
CA PHE A 84 -11.98 5.38 -10.08
C PHE A 84 -13.13 5.82 -10.98
N LYS A 85 -13.65 7.04 -10.78
CA LYS A 85 -14.73 7.58 -11.60
C LYS A 85 -14.18 8.48 -12.70
N VAL A 86 -14.85 8.47 -13.83
CA VAL A 86 -14.61 9.43 -14.91
C VAL A 86 -14.95 10.86 -14.44
N PRO A 87 -14.37 11.89 -15.09
CA PRO A 87 -14.76 13.28 -14.85
C PRO A 87 -16.26 13.50 -15.09
N ALA A 88 -16.95 14.09 -14.12
CA ALA A 88 -18.38 14.37 -14.17
C ALA A 88 -18.75 15.52 -13.21
N SER A 89 -19.98 16.03 -13.26
CA SER A 89 -20.41 17.12 -12.37
C SER A 89 -20.30 16.79 -10.87
N ASN A 90 -20.40 15.51 -10.50
CA ASN A 90 -20.26 14.99 -9.13
C ASN A 90 -18.86 14.43 -8.82
N ASN A 91 -17.93 14.53 -9.76
CA ASN A 91 -16.53 14.16 -9.62
C ASN A 91 -15.75 15.17 -10.45
N LEU A 92 -15.49 16.34 -9.89
CA LEU A 92 -14.72 17.39 -10.54
C LEU A 92 -13.26 17.32 -10.08
N ALA A 93 -12.36 17.83 -10.92
CA ALA A 93 -10.97 18.02 -10.53
C ALA A 93 -10.90 19.10 -9.44
N VAL A 94 -10.16 18.80 -8.38
CA VAL A 94 -9.88 19.72 -7.27
C VAL A 94 -8.38 19.86 -7.06
N PRO A 95 -7.90 20.98 -6.47
CA PRO A 95 -6.51 21.10 -6.07
C PRO A 95 -6.06 19.96 -5.16
N CYS A 96 -4.86 19.42 -5.37
CA CYS A 96 -4.32 18.36 -4.51
C CYS A 96 -4.22 18.78 -3.03
N THR A 97 -4.15 20.08 -2.74
CA THR A 97 -4.10 20.64 -1.39
C THR A 97 -5.37 20.41 -0.57
N VAL A 98 -6.52 20.15 -1.22
CA VAL A 98 -7.79 19.87 -0.51
C VAL A 98 -8.08 18.38 -0.36
N VAL A 99 -7.27 17.51 -0.97
CA VAL A 99 -7.43 16.06 -0.87
C VAL A 99 -6.85 15.61 0.47
N PRO A 100 -7.64 14.97 1.37
CA PRO A 100 -7.14 14.54 2.68
C PRO A 100 -5.96 13.57 2.55
N SER A 101 -4.85 13.89 3.23
CA SER A 101 -3.67 13.03 3.30
C SER A 101 -3.64 12.21 4.59
N ILE A 102 -2.90 11.10 4.56
CA ILE A 102 -2.62 10.29 5.74
C ILE A 102 -1.74 11.07 6.74
N ASP A 103 -2.08 11.02 8.03
CA ASP A 103 -1.28 11.56 9.12
C ASP A 103 -0.37 10.47 9.70
N LEU A 104 0.90 10.48 9.26
CA LEU A 104 1.90 9.51 9.69
C LEU A 104 2.40 9.74 11.13
N THR A 105 2.00 10.83 11.79
CA THR A 105 2.39 11.05 13.20
C THR A 105 1.81 9.98 14.12
N LYS A 106 0.74 9.29 13.70
CA LYS A 106 0.12 8.16 14.40
C LYS A 106 1.00 6.91 14.48
N TRP A 107 2.08 6.85 13.70
CA TRP A 107 3.09 5.77 13.76
C TRP A 107 4.34 6.15 14.54
N LYS A 108 4.37 7.35 15.15
CA LYS A 108 5.51 7.77 15.97
C LYS A 108 5.64 6.84 17.18
N SER A 109 6.73 6.10 17.22
CA SER A 109 7.05 5.26 18.37
C SER A 109 7.37 6.13 19.60
N THR A 110 6.79 5.76 20.74
CA THR A 110 7.20 6.26 22.07
C THR A 110 8.33 5.42 22.65
N ALA A 111 8.65 4.26 22.06
CA ALA A 111 9.80 3.49 22.47
C ALA A 111 11.06 4.32 22.23
N PRO A 112 12.02 4.33 23.18
CA PRO A 112 13.32 4.91 22.94
C PRO A 112 13.87 4.34 21.65
N LEU A 113 14.38 5.20 20.76
CA LEU A 113 15.19 4.73 19.65
C LEU A 113 16.24 3.78 20.26
N PRO A 114 16.52 2.60 19.64
CA PRO A 114 17.68 1.85 20.04
C PRO A 114 18.86 2.83 20.04
N PRO A 115 19.73 2.79 21.06
CA PRO A 115 20.86 3.71 21.13
C PRO A 115 21.50 3.73 19.75
N SER A 116 21.59 4.92 19.16
CA SER A 116 22.30 5.07 17.90
C SER A 116 23.63 4.36 18.10
N LYS A 117 23.97 3.42 17.19
CA LYS A 117 25.29 2.78 17.25
C LYS A 117 26.28 3.92 17.45
N PRO A 118 27.15 3.89 18.49
CA PRO A 118 28.05 4.99 18.77
C PRO A 118 28.70 5.34 17.44
N GLY A 119 28.40 6.56 16.95
CA GLY A 119 28.84 6.97 15.63
C GLY A 119 30.32 6.69 15.57
N ILE A 120 30.77 5.93 14.57
CA ILE A 120 32.19 5.64 14.40
C ILE A 120 32.87 7.00 14.44
N ASN A 121 33.71 7.22 15.45
CA ASN A 121 34.42 8.48 15.57
C ASN A 121 35.16 8.67 14.25
N LYS A 122 34.89 9.75 13.51
CA LYS A 122 35.52 9.95 12.20
C LYS A 122 37.04 10.00 12.31
N SER A 123 37.59 10.27 13.50
CA SER A 123 39.02 10.20 13.77
C SER A 123 39.58 8.77 13.84
N SER A 124 38.76 7.75 14.09
CA SER A 124 39.19 6.34 14.11
C SER A 124 39.00 5.61 12.78
N LEU A 125 38.34 6.23 11.78
CA LEU A 125 38.19 5.67 10.43
C LEU A 125 39.54 5.28 9.78
N PRO A 126 40.59 6.12 9.82
CA PRO A 126 41.86 5.78 9.19
C PRO A 126 42.53 4.54 9.82
N GLU A 127 42.43 4.39 11.14
CA GLU A 127 43.00 3.25 11.86
C GLU A 127 42.21 1.96 11.60
N ILE A 128 40.88 2.05 11.54
CA ILE A 128 40.00 0.92 11.18
C ILE A 128 40.30 0.44 9.76
N MET A 129 40.43 1.36 8.80
CA MET A 129 40.78 1.00 7.42
C MET A 129 42.17 0.36 7.32
N ARG A 130 43.12 0.81 8.14
CA ARG A 130 44.46 0.22 8.24
C ARG A 130 44.41 -1.20 8.79
N GLN A 131 43.64 -1.44 9.85
CA GLN A 131 43.47 -2.78 10.44
C GLN A 131 42.80 -3.75 9.47
N LEU A 132 41.77 -3.31 8.74
CA LEU A 132 41.10 -4.11 7.71
C LEU A 132 42.07 -4.48 6.57
N ALA A 133 42.89 -3.54 6.10
CA ALA A 133 43.89 -3.82 5.08
C ALA A 133 44.99 -4.81 5.55
N LEU A 134 45.33 -4.81 6.84
CA LEU A 134 46.27 -5.77 7.43
C LEU A 134 45.65 -7.18 7.54
N LEU A 135 44.36 -7.25 7.88
CA LEU A 135 43.62 -8.52 7.93
C LEU A 135 43.47 -9.13 6.53
N ASP A 136 43.14 -8.32 5.52
CA ASP A 136 43.08 -8.78 4.12
C ASP A 136 44.43 -9.31 3.62
N ARG A 137 45.54 -8.70 4.04
CA ARG A 137 46.90 -9.20 3.71
C ARG A 137 47.25 -10.50 4.43
N LYS A 138 46.78 -10.69 5.67
CA LYS A 138 46.97 -11.94 6.41
C LYS A 138 46.13 -13.08 5.85
N ASN A 139 44.92 -12.78 5.36
CA ASN A 139 44.03 -13.77 4.76
C ASN A 139 44.38 -14.12 3.29
N LYS A 140 45.27 -13.34 2.65
CA LYS A 140 45.81 -13.62 1.30
C LYS A 140 47.16 -14.36 1.31
N LYS A 141 47.70 -14.69 2.47
CA LYS A 141 48.83 -15.62 2.64
C LYS A 141 48.31 -16.94 3.16
#